data_AF-A0A7J4CUP5-F1
#
_entry.id   AF-A0A7J4CUP5-F1
#
_cell.length_a   1.000
_cell.length_b   1.000
_cell.length_c   1.000
_cell.angle_alpha   90.00
_cell.angle_beta   90.00
_cell.angle_gamma   90.00
#
_symmetry.space_group_name_H-M   'P 1'
#
loop_
_entity.id
_entity.type
_entity.pdbx_description
1 polymer ?
#
loop_
_entity_poly.entity_id
_entity_poly.type
_entity_poly.pdbx_seq_one_letter_code
_entity_poly.pdbx_strand_id
1 'polypeptide(L)'
;MRLRLLIVLAVLILSATLSAANPGGEGDSLQSMQCGGSCHGDAGQNTTSTAEVAVMAQEQVWAGLLTTVEVTITNPVVSNTRMLGVFLLINDQAAKDTPAHDGWEIVADPNGGMNNYVEKRLARAADNATFTWTLRAPPAGDYSLLATIHHGGVSSSKPAHRTSETISLNIAEPPENLPQLAADFTPPVTRGLGEETTIKLSTVNVDSFTVEWRTDGGTPTAIIVTEGEFTLPAAVNPGSIEWRAHLSGDGPDQTTPWFALIAEEPGWQIEEFALYMQAFALLFLFAGLVMSQRPGSGDGDVDKIPLALDATTMVEQTPMMADTPASPQALPPPLGDPQA
;
A
#
# COMPACT_ATOMS: atom_id res chain seq x y z
N MET A 1 -32.54 19.21 -31.80
CA MET A 1 -32.17 18.68 -30.48
C MET A 1 -30.94 17.76 -30.54
N ARG A 2 -30.89 16.79 -31.46
CA ARG A 2 -29.76 15.84 -31.62
C ARG A 2 -28.38 16.48 -31.89
N LEU A 3 -28.29 17.48 -32.78
CA LEU A 3 -27.02 18.18 -33.08
C LEU A 3 -26.47 18.93 -31.86
N ARG A 4 -27.35 19.57 -31.05
CA ARG A 4 -26.94 20.27 -29.83
C ARG A 4 -26.45 19.29 -28.77
N LEU A 5 -27.10 18.13 -28.64
CA LEU A 5 -26.68 17.05 -27.75
C LEU A 5 -25.30 16.49 -28.15
N LEU A 6 -25.07 16.30 -29.46
CA LEU A 6 -23.79 15.82 -30.00
C LEU A 6 -22.66 16.82 -29.76
N ILE A 7 -22.91 18.12 -29.93
CA ILE A 7 -21.92 19.17 -29.63
C ILE A 7 -21.59 19.18 -28.14
N VAL A 8 -22.59 19.06 -27.26
CA VAL A 8 -22.36 18.98 -25.81
C VAL A 8 -21.55 17.72 -25.47
N LEU A 9 -21.91 16.55 -26.00
CA LEU A 9 -21.12 15.32 -25.80
C LEU A 9 -19.67 15.46 -26.29
N ALA A 10 -19.46 16.07 -27.46
CA ALA A 10 -18.12 16.26 -28.01
C ALA A 10 -17.26 17.19 -27.13
N VAL A 11 -17.83 18.28 -26.62
CA VAL A 11 -17.13 19.17 -25.68
C VAL A 11 -16.80 18.44 -24.37
N LEU A 12 -17.73 17.63 -23.84
CA LEU A 12 -17.51 16.87 -22.61
C LEU A 12 -16.39 15.82 -22.75
N ILE A 13 -16.31 15.13 -23.90
CA ILE A 13 -15.23 14.18 -24.22
C ILE A 13 -13.89 14.92 -24.35
N LEU A 14 -13.88 16.08 -25.01
CA LEU A 14 -12.67 16.89 -25.21
C LEU A 14 -12.19 17.57 -23.92
N SER A 15 -13.07 17.79 -22.94
CA SER A 15 -12.72 18.32 -21.62
C SER A 15 -12.29 17.25 -20.61
N ALA A 16 -12.40 15.96 -20.96
CA ALA A 16 -11.89 14.89 -20.10
C ALA A 16 -10.36 14.84 -20.23
N THR A 17 -9.64 15.36 -19.24
CA THR A 17 -8.22 15.04 -19.10
C THR A 17 -8.10 13.55 -18.80
N LEU A 18 -7.24 12.85 -19.55
CA LEU A 18 -6.87 11.47 -19.24
C LEU A 18 -6.18 11.45 -17.87
N SER A 19 -6.96 11.27 -16.80
CA SER A 19 -6.39 10.90 -15.51
C SER A 19 -5.94 9.46 -15.65
N ALA A 20 -4.63 9.25 -15.76
CA ALA A 20 -4.06 7.92 -15.76
C ALA A 20 -4.38 7.28 -14.39
N ALA A 21 -5.07 6.15 -14.40
CA ALA A 21 -5.10 5.27 -13.22
C ALA A 21 -3.65 4.91 -12.88
N ASN A 22 -3.30 4.86 -11.59
CA ASN A 22 -1.95 4.51 -11.14
C ASN A 22 -1.52 3.20 -11.81
N PRO A 23 -0.36 3.16 -12.49
CA PRO A 23 0.04 2.03 -13.30
C PRO A 23 0.52 0.88 -12.41
N GLY A 24 -0.43 0.07 -11.95
CA GLY A 24 -0.24 -1.26 -11.36
C GLY A 24 0.47 -1.26 -10.01
N GLY A 25 -0.31 -1.12 -8.94
CA GLY A 25 0.10 -1.18 -7.54
C GLY A 25 -1.08 -0.77 -6.64
N GLU A 26 -1.11 -1.23 -5.39
CA GLU A 26 -2.14 -0.87 -4.40
C GLU A 26 -1.90 0.53 -3.80
N GLY A 27 -0.67 1.04 -3.89
CA GLY A 27 -0.24 2.28 -3.25
C GLY A 27 0.06 2.13 -1.76
N ASP A 28 0.83 3.07 -1.22
CA ASP A 28 1.19 3.09 0.20
C ASP A 28 -0.06 3.21 1.07
N SER A 29 -0.14 2.39 2.12
CA SER A 29 -1.32 2.34 2.98
C SER A 29 -1.05 1.70 4.35
N LEU A 30 -1.88 2.06 5.32
CA LEU A 30 -1.98 1.34 6.59
C LEU A 30 -2.96 0.18 6.42
N GLN A 31 -2.46 -1.04 6.29
CA GLN A 31 -3.30 -2.20 6.01
C GLN A 31 -2.71 -3.54 6.50
N SER A 32 -3.59 -4.49 6.79
CA SER A 32 -3.23 -5.87 7.11
C SER A 32 -2.75 -6.63 5.86
N MET A 33 -1.90 -7.65 6.04
CA MET A 33 -1.28 -8.37 4.92
C MET A 33 -2.28 -9.00 3.95
N GLN A 34 -3.41 -9.56 4.42
CA GLN A 34 -4.43 -10.18 3.57
C GLN A 34 -5.51 -9.22 3.04
N CYS A 35 -5.51 -7.95 3.46
CA CYS A 35 -6.38 -6.96 2.84
C CYS A 35 -5.92 -6.56 1.43
N GLY A 36 -4.66 -6.87 1.05
CA GLY A 36 -4.17 -6.74 -0.33
C GLY A 36 -4.55 -7.88 -1.28
N GLY A 37 -5.32 -8.88 -0.84
CA GLY A 37 -5.81 -9.99 -1.69
C GLY A 37 -7.32 -9.96 -1.96
N SER A 38 -8.10 -9.26 -1.12
CA SER A 38 -9.56 -9.30 -1.20
C SER A 38 -10.14 -8.50 -2.37
N CYS A 39 -9.33 -7.70 -3.06
CA CYS A 39 -9.82 -6.92 -4.19
C CYS A 39 -9.95 -7.75 -5.47
N HIS A 40 -9.11 -8.75 -5.78
CA HIS A 40 -9.24 -9.54 -7.03
C HIS A 40 -8.63 -10.97 -7.08
N GLY A 41 -8.25 -11.61 -5.97
CA GLY A 41 -7.67 -12.97 -6.03
C GLY A 41 -7.96 -13.85 -4.82
N ASP A 42 -8.31 -15.11 -5.05
CA ASP A 42 -8.28 -16.15 -4.02
C ASP A 42 -6.83 -16.25 -3.48
N ALA A 43 -6.65 -16.15 -2.16
CA ALA A 43 -5.35 -16.29 -1.50
C ALA A 43 -4.66 -17.62 -1.85
N GLY A 44 -5.42 -18.66 -2.23
CA GLY A 44 -4.93 -19.92 -2.77
C GLY A 44 -4.28 -19.85 -4.16
N GLN A 45 -4.32 -18.69 -4.83
CA GLN A 45 -3.67 -18.46 -6.13
C GLN A 45 -2.33 -17.73 -6.05
N ASN A 46 -1.87 -17.41 -4.84
CA ASN A 46 -0.57 -16.81 -4.64
C ASN A 46 0.57 -17.80 -4.94
N THR A 47 1.70 -17.26 -5.41
CA THR A 47 2.94 -18.03 -5.59
C THR A 47 3.98 -17.56 -4.58
N THR A 48 4.96 -18.42 -4.26
CA THR A 48 6.07 -18.02 -3.38
C THR A 48 7.17 -17.37 -4.22
N SER A 49 7.61 -16.17 -3.84
CA SER A 49 8.74 -15.49 -4.46
C SER A 49 10.07 -16.16 -4.07
N THR A 50 11.00 -16.20 -5.01
CA THR A 50 12.36 -16.69 -4.78
C THR A 50 13.28 -15.65 -4.16
N ALA A 51 12.85 -14.40 -4.03
CA ALA A 51 13.61 -13.37 -3.34
C ALA A 51 13.82 -13.73 -1.87
N GLU A 52 14.88 -13.19 -1.28
CA GLU A 52 15.15 -13.30 0.16
C GLU A 52 14.77 -11.99 0.83
N VAL A 53 14.15 -12.09 2.01
CA VAL A 53 13.72 -10.93 2.80
C VAL A 53 14.33 -11.05 4.19
N ALA A 54 15.06 -10.02 4.60
CA ALA A 54 15.67 -9.92 5.92
C ALA A 54 15.18 -8.64 6.61
N VAL A 55 14.92 -8.76 7.92
CA VAL A 55 14.56 -7.63 8.78
C VAL A 55 15.69 -7.44 9.78
N MET A 56 16.14 -6.21 9.94
CA MET A 56 17.16 -5.81 10.90
C MET A 56 16.64 -4.65 11.72
N ALA A 57 17.02 -4.62 12.99
CA ALA A 57 16.72 -3.54 13.90
C ALA A 57 17.96 -3.26 14.76
N GLN A 58 17.93 -2.16 15.49
CA GLN A 58 19.00 -1.84 16.44
C GLN A 58 19.05 -2.86 17.58
N GLU A 59 20.25 -3.22 18.02
CA GLU A 59 20.44 -4.19 19.12
C GLU A 59 19.79 -3.72 20.43
N GLN A 60 19.77 -2.41 20.66
CA GLN A 60 19.21 -1.81 21.85
C GLN A 60 18.08 -0.85 21.47
N VAL A 61 16.88 -1.12 21.99
CA VAL A 61 15.70 -0.30 21.79
C VAL A 61 15.12 0.06 23.15
N TRP A 62 14.86 1.35 23.35
CA TRP A 62 14.31 1.87 24.59
C TRP A 62 12.83 2.22 24.41
N ALA A 63 12.03 1.92 25.42
CA ALA A 63 10.61 2.20 25.42
C ALA A 63 10.32 3.69 25.14
N GLY A 64 9.38 3.96 24.23
CA GLY A 64 8.97 5.31 23.85
C GLY A 64 9.95 6.11 22.98
N LEU A 65 11.17 5.62 22.75
CA LEU A 65 12.16 6.28 21.90
C LEU A 65 12.05 5.84 20.44
N LEU A 66 12.64 6.65 19.56
CA LEU A 66 12.69 6.34 18.13
C LEU A 66 13.75 5.26 17.85
N THR A 67 13.43 4.32 16.97
CA THR A 67 14.32 3.28 16.44
C THR A 67 14.16 3.15 14.93
N THR A 68 15.10 2.48 14.27
CA THR A 68 15.02 2.13 12.84
C THR A 68 14.83 0.63 12.69
N VAL A 69 13.93 0.27 11.77
CA VAL A 69 13.82 -1.09 11.24
C VAL A 69 14.12 -1.05 9.75
N GLU A 70 15.10 -1.84 9.34
CA GLU A 70 15.56 -1.96 7.96
C GLU A 70 15.10 -3.31 7.40
N VAL A 71 14.47 -3.28 6.24
CA VAL A 71 14.06 -4.45 5.47
C VAL A 71 14.90 -4.50 4.20
N THR A 72 15.68 -5.55 4.05
CA THR A 72 16.50 -5.79 2.85
C THR A 72 15.91 -6.93 2.04
N ILE A 73 15.72 -6.70 0.74
CA ILE A 73 15.29 -7.69 -0.23
C ILE A 73 16.45 -8.00 -1.16
N THR A 74 16.87 -9.27 -1.22
CA THR A 74 17.94 -9.74 -2.10
C THR A 74 17.36 -10.51 -3.27
N ASN A 75 17.89 -10.28 -4.46
CA ASN A 75 17.41 -10.85 -5.73
C ASN A 75 15.90 -10.62 -5.95
N PRO A 76 15.42 -9.36 -5.87
CA PRO A 76 14.00 -9.06 -6.03
C PRO A 76 13.53 -9.49 -7.42
N VAL A 77 12.52 -10.36 -7.46
CA VAL A 77 11.83 -10.72 -8.70
C VAL A 77 10.65 -9.77 -8.83
N VAL A 78 10.56 -9.02 -9.92
CA VAL A 78 9.44 -8.09 -10.15
C VAL A 78 8.92 -8.21 -11.57
N SER A 79 7.63 -7.91 -11.77
CA SER A 79 7.00 -7.91 -13.08
C SER A 79 7.57 -6.81 -13.99
N ASN A 80 7.03 -6.66 -15.21
CA ASN A 80 7.40 -5.58 -16.13
C ASN A 80 7.14 -4.17 -15.55
N THR A 81 6.22 -4.02 -14.59
CA THR A 81 6.02 -2.76 -13.89
C THR A 81 7.13 -2.49 -12.87
N ARG A 82 7.92 -3.49 -12.48
CA ARG A 82 9.00 -3.38 -11.49
C ARG A 82 8.53 -2.89 -10.12
N MET A 83 7.24 -3.04 -9.82
CA MET A 83 6.67 -2.65 -8.54
C MET A 83 6.90 -3.77 -7.54
N LEU A 84 7.43 -3.41 -6.38
CA LEU A 84 7.58 -4.25 -5.21
C LEU A 84 6.84 -3.57 -4.05
N GLY A 85 5.83 -4.25 -3.52
CA GLY A 85 5.18 -3.88 -2.28
C GLY A 85 5.88 -4.55 -1.10
N VAL A 86 6.06 -3.84 0.00
CA VAL A 86 6.71 -4.34 1.22
C VAL A 86 5.86 -3.96 2.42
N PHE A 87 5.51 -4.96 3.22
CA PHE A 87 4.85 -4.83 4.50
C PHE A 87 5.87 -4.94 5.62
N LEU A 88 5.75 -4.07 6.62
CA LEU A 88 6.25 -4.28 7.97
C LEU A 88 5.08 -4.73 8.87
N LEU A 89 5.26 -5.85 9.58
CA LEU A 89 4.21 -6.52 10.36
C LEU A 89 4.76 -7.02 11.69
N ILE A 90 3.86 -7.37 12.62
CA ILE A 90 4.19 -7.98 13.92
C ILE A 90 4.01 -9.51 13.92
N ASN A 91 3.25 -10.05 12.96
CA ASN A 91 3.01 -11.48 12.80
C ASN A 91 2.52 -11.80 11.37
N ASP A 92 2.36 -13.08 11.05
CA ASP A 92 1.93 -13.59 9.75
C ASP A 92 0.45 -14.01 9.71
N GLN A 93 -0.33 -13.68 10.76
CA GLN A 93 -1.73 -14.09 10.90
C GLN A 93 -2.68 -13.34 9.95
N ALA A 94 -2.14 -12.35 9.23
CA ALA A 94 -2.79 -11.62 8.16
C ALA A 94 -4.02 -10.77 8.56
N ALA A 95 -4.29 -10.70 9.86
CA ALA A 95 -5.27 -9.83 10.48
C ALA A 95 -4.71 -9.38 11.82
N LYS A 96 -4.88 -8.10 12.14
CA LYS A 96 -4.29 -7.48 13.35
C LYS A 96 -2.78 -7.69 13.42
N ASP A 97 -2.13 -7.53 12.29
CA ASP A 97 -0.72 -7.81 12.03
C ASP A 97 0.11 -6.53 11.79
N THR A 98 -0.51 -5.35 11.82
CA THR A 98 0.19 -4.06 11.70
C THR A 98 0.97 -3.73 12.97
N PRO A 99 2.10 -2.99 12.90
CA PRO A 99 2.88 -2.55 14.06
C PRO A 99 2.07 -1.87 15.17
N ALA A 100 1.05 -1.09 14.81
CA ALA A 100 0.18 -0.39 15.76
C ALA A 100 -0.59 -1.33 16.71
N HIS A 101 -0.80 -2.60 16.35
CA HIS A 101 -1.49 -3.55 17.22
C HIS A 101 -0.68 -3.97 18.45
N ASP A 102 0.64 -3.87 18.36
CA ASP A 102 1.56 -4.09 19.48
C ASP A 102 2.12 -2.76 20.04
N GLY A 103 1.52 -1.63 19.66
CA GLY A 103 1.86 -0.31 20.21
C GLY A 103 3.04 0.40 19.55
N TRP A 104 3.60 -0.15 18.47
CA TRP A 104 4.57 0.56 17.64
C TRP A 104 3.90 1.70 16.87
N GLU A 105 4.52 2.87 16.85
CA GLU A 105 4.09 4.00 16.02
C GLU A 105 5.03 4.13 14.82
N ILE A 106 4.49 4.17 13.59
CA ILE A 106 5.30 4.49 12.41
C ILE A 106 5.39 6.01 12.29
N VAL A 107 6.59 6.55 12.47
CA VAL A 107 6.86 8.00 12.36
C VAL A 107 7.26 8.38 10.94
N ALA A 108 7.98 7.49 10.26
CA ALA A 108 8.33 7.61 8.86
C ALA A 108 8.38 6.23 8.20
N ASP A 109 7.72 6.08 7.06
CA ASP A 109 7.87 4.95 6.16
C ASP A 109 8.96 5.22 5.09
N PRO A 110 9.38 4.22 4.31
CA PRO A 110 10.42 4.37 3.29
C PRO A 110 10.14 5.41 2.20
N ASN A 111 8.88 5.82 2.04
CA ASN A 111 8.40 6.81 1.08
C ASN A 111 7.99 8.13 1.78
N GLY A 112 8.29 8.30 3.07
CA GLY A 112 8.07 9.54 3.81
C GLY A 112 6.65 9.71 4.37
N GLY A 113 5.82 8.67 4.28
CA GLY A 113 4.51 8.58 4.91
C GLY A 113 4.57 7.95 6.30
N MET A 114 3.44 7.43 6.78
CA MET A 114 3.32 6.72 8.07
C MET A 114 2.65 5.34 7.89
N ASN A 115 2.98 4.66 6.78
CA ASN A 115 2.33 3.44 6.37
C ASN A 115 3.16 2.20 6.74
N ASN A 116 2.48 1.09 7.09
CA ASN A 116 3.15 -0.20 7.27
C ASN A 116 3.34 -0.94 5.95
N TYR A 117 2.59 -0.56 4.91
CA TYR A 117 2.77 -1.04 3.54
C TYR A 117 3.23 0.09 2.63
N VAL A 118 4.31 -0.16 1.89
CA VAL A 118 4.80 0.76 0.86
C VAL A 118 5.07 0.04 -0.44
N GLU A 119 4.91 0.75 -1.55
CA GLU A 119 5.29 0.28 -2.87
C GLU A 119 6.43 1.11 -3.45
N LYS A 120 7.43 0.44 -4.00
CA LYS A 120 8.54 1.10 -4.70
C LYS A 120 8.79 0.46 -6.04
N ARG A 121 9.04 1.31 -7.04
CA ARG A 121 9.49 0.86 -8.36
C ARG A 121 10.99 0.61 -8.33
N LEU A 122 11.40 -0.63 -8.50
CA LEU A 122 12.81 -1.00 -8.50
C LEU A 122 13.49 -0.67 -9.83
N ALA A 123 14.81 -0.46 -9.80
CA ALA A 123 15.63 -0.40 -11.00
C ALA A 123 15.57 -1.72 -11.78
N ARG A 124 15.80 -1.69 -13.11
CA ARG A 124 15.67 -2.89 -13.98
C ARG A 124 16.61 -4.04 -13.60
N ALA A 125 17.73 -3.75 -12.94
CA ALA A 125 18.75 -4.73 -12.54
C ALA A 125 19.15 -4.48 -11.08
N ALA A 126 18.17 -4.31 -10.20
CA ALA A 126 18.43 -4.17 -8.78
C ALA A 126 18.78 -5.54 -8.18
N ASP A 127 20.02 -5.71 -7.70
CA ASP A 127 20.43 -6.92 -6.99
C ASP A 127 19.89 -6.92 -5.55
N ASN A 128 19.69 -5.74 -4.98
CA ASN A 128 19.12 -5.51 -3.66
C ASN A 128 18.15 -4.33 -3.66
N ALA A 129 17.26 -4.31 -2.66
CA ALA A 129 16.41 -3.17 -2.34
C ALA A 129 16.26 -3.05 -0.83
N THR A 130 16.49 -1.85 -0.30
CA THR A 130 16.39 -1.53 1.12
C THR A 130 15.23 -0.60 1.38
N PHE A 131 14.52 -0.88 2.48
CA PHE A 131 13.36 -0.13 2.95
C PHE A 131 13.55 0.15 4.44
N THR A 132 13.48 1.41 4.83
CA THR A 132 13.76 1.86 6.19
C THR A 132 12.51 2.47 6.81
N TRP A 133 12.05 1.92 7.93
CA TRP A 133 11.02 2.53 8.77
C TRP A 133 11.65 3.16 10.00
N THR A 134 11.21 4.36 10.34
CA THR A 134 11.45 4.96 11.66
C THR A 134 10.23 4.72 12.53
N LEU A 135 10.42 4.06 13.67
CA LEU A 135 9.36 3.69 14.59
C LEU A 135 9.55 4.32 15.96
N ARG A 136 8.47 4.63 16.66
CA ARG A 136 8.51 4.78 18.12
C ARG A 136 8.25 3.44 18.79
N ALA A 137 9.13 3.08 19.71
CA ALA A 137 9.03 1.84 20.45
C ALA A 137 7.84 1.85 21.44
N PRO A 138 7.13 0.73 21.59
CA PRO A 138 6.12 0.54 22.64
C PRO A 138 6.76 0.49 24.05
N PRO A 139 5.96 0.33 25.12
CA PRO A 139 6.47 0.10 26.47
C PRO A 139 7.45 -1.09 26.56
N ALA A 140 8.19 -1.20 27.66
CA ALA A 140 9.14 -2.30 27.84
C ALA A 140 8.46 -3.68 27.77
N GLY A 141 9.08 -4.62 27.07
CA GLY A 141 8.53 -5.93 26.79
C GLY A 141 9.18 -6.64 25.60
N ASP A 142 8.68 -7.82 25.27
CA ASP A 142 9.11 -8.61 24.12
C ASP A 142 8.15 -8.41 22.95
N TYR A 143 8.71 -8.05 21.80
CA TYR A 143 7.97 -7.73 20.59
C TYR A 143 8.53 -8.49 19.40
N SER A 144 7.68 -8.71 18.41
CA SER A 144 8.07 -9.37 17.16
C SER A 144 7.86 -8.44 15.99
N LEU A 145 8.79 -8.49 15.04
CA LEU A 145 8.63 -7.84 13.74
C LEU A 145 9.02 -8.81 12.63
N LEU A 146 8.32 -8.72 11.51
CA LEU A 146 8.65 -9.42 10.28
C LEU A 146 8.28 -8.54 9.09
N ALA A 147 8.77 -8.91 7.90
CA ALA A 147 8.40 -8.25 6.67
C ALA A 147 7.88 -9.24 5.63
N THR A 148 6.92 -8.79 4.83
CA THR A 148 6.41 -9.56 3.69
C THR A 148 6.48 -8.71 2.43
N ILE A 149 7.01 -9.27 1.36
CA ILE A 149 6.98 -8.64 0.05
C ILE A 149 5.84 -9.18 -0.79
N HIS A 150 5.20 -8.33 -1.60
CA HIS A 150 4.24 -8.69 -2.64
C HIS A 150 4.69 -8.09 -3.98
N HIS A 151 4.62 -8.87 -5.04
CA HIS A 151 4.84 -8.37 -6.40
C HIS A 151 4.06 -9.18 -7.44
N GLY A 152 3.85 -8.61 -8.63
CA GLY A 152 3.28 -9.36 -9.75
C GLY A 152 4.24 -10.45 -10.26
N GLY A 153 3.71 -11.60 -10.65
CA GLY A 153 4.48 -12.67 -11.29
C GLY A 153 5.02 -12.27 -12.66
N VAL A 154 6.25 -12.67 -12.96
CA VAL A 154 6.92 -12.42 -14.27
C VAL A 154 6.32 -13.24 -15.42
N SER A 155 5.68 -14.38 -15.12
CA SER A 155 5.18 -15.34 -16.12
C SER A 155 3.80 -15.93 -15.81
N SER A 156 3.40 -15.99 -14.54
CA SER A 156 2.23 -16.73 -14.07
C SER A 156 0.94 -15.91 -13.99
N SER A 157 0.99 -14.58 -14.21
CA SER A 157 -0.12 -13.64 -13.91
C SER A 157 -0.66 -13.72 -12.48
N LYS A 158 0.04 -14.43 -11.59
CA LYS A 158 -0.31 -14.62 -10.19
C LYS A 158 0.55 -13.71 -9.32
N PRO A 159 0.01 -13.11 -8.25
CA PRO A 159 0.83 -12.41 -7.27
C PRO A 159 1.79 -13.40 -6.60
N ALA A 160 2.97 -12.90 -6.26
CA ALA A 160 3.99 -13.65 -5.53
C ALA A 160 4.28 -12.96 -4.21
N HIS A 161 4.50 -13.76 -3.16
CA HIS A 161 4.89 -13.27 -1.84
C HIS A 161 6.08 -14.01 -1.25
N ARG A 162 6.80 -13.33 -0.37
CA ARG A 162 7.76 -13.97 0.53
C ARG A 162 7.76 -13.22 1.86
N THR A 163 7.69 -13.99 2.92
CA THR A 163 7.77 -13.51 4.30
C THR A 163 9.17 -13.79 4.83
N SER A 164 9.73 -12.84 5.57
CA SER A 164 11.01 -12.99 6.27
C SER A 164 10.90 -13.96 7.43
N GLU A 165 12.03 -14.29 8.05
CA GLU A 165 12.01 -14.77 9.42
C GLU A 165 11.51 -13.67 10.36
N THR A 166 10.85 -14.05 11.45
CA THR A 166 10.42 -13.14 12.51
C THR A 166 11.61 -12.82 13.41
N ILE A 167 11.90 -11.54 13.60
CA ILE A 167 12.85 -11.09 14.61
C ILE A 167 12.13 -10.81 15.94
N SER A 168 12.82 -11.05 17.05
CA SER A 168 12.34 -10.70 18.38
C SER A 168 13.16 -9.56 18.95
N LEU A 169 12.48 -8.57 19.52
CA LEU A 169 13.04 -7.37 20.12
C LEU A 169 12.68 -7.34 21.60
N ASN A 170 13.70 -7.23 22.45
CA ASN A 170 13.51 -6.99 23.87
C ASN A 170 13.66 -5.48 24.10
N ILE A 171 12.56 -4.82 24.45
CA ILE A 171 12.51 -3.38 24.71
C ILE A 171 12.66 -3.17 26.21
N ALA A 172 13.62 -2.33 26.59
CA ALA A 172 13.89 -1.98 27.98
C ALA A 172 13.41 -0.57 28.30
N GLU A 173 13.19 -0.30 29.58
CA GLU A 173 12.95 1.07 30.06
C GLU A 173 14.23 1.91 29.95
N PRO A 174 14.17 3.15 29.43
CA PRO A 174 15.33 4.02 29.35
C PRO A 174 15.85 4.38 30.75
N PRO A 175 17.18 4.43 30.96
CA PRO A 175 17.77 5.03 32.16
C PRO A 175 17.32 6.49 32.34
N GLU A 176 17.16 6.95 33.58
CA GLU A 176 16.64 8.30 33.90
C GLU A 176 17.47 9.43 33.26
N ASN A 177 18.78 9.25 33.16
CA ASN A 177 19.73 10.21 32.61
C ASN A 177 20.14 9.91 31.15
N LEU A 178 19.40 9.06 30.44
CA LEU A 178 19.71 8.71 29.05
C LEU A 178 19.62 9.96 28.15
N PRO A 179 20.70 10.33 27.42
CA PRO A 179 20.64 11.40 26.43
C PRO A 179 19.69 11.03 25.29
N GLN A 180 18.64 11.82 25.06
CA GLN A 180 17.60 11.46 24.09
C GLN A 180 16.98 12.68 23.41
N LEU A 181 16.32 12.43 22.28
CA LEU A 181 15.43 13.41 21.67
C LEU A 181 14.22 13.64 22.58
N ALA A 182 13.69 14.87 22.59
CA ALA A 182 12.46 15.15 23.31
C ALA A 182 11.29 14.31 22.75
N ALA A 183 10.36 13.91 23.62
CA ALA A 183 9.28 13.00 23.25
C ALA A 183 8.38 13.54 22.14
N ASP A 184 8.21 14.86 22.07
CA ASP A 184 7.43 15.60 21.08
C ASP A 184 8.21 15.95 19.81
N PHE A 185 9.52 15.66 19.76
CA PHE A 185 10.30 15.89 18.56
C PHE A 185 9.83 14.97 17.43
N THR A 186 9.49 15.59 16.29
CA THR A 186 9.12 14.90 15.06
C THR A 186 10.11 15.30 13.96
N PRO A 187 10.90 14.36 13.41
CA PRO A 187 11.83 14.66 12.35
C PRO A 187 11.08 15.04 11.05
N PRO A 188 11.57 16.00 10.26
CA PRO A 188 11.00 16.25 8.94
C PRO A 188 11.28 15.07 8.01
N VAL A 189 10.25 14.65 7.28
CA VAL A 189 10.28 13.45 6.42
C VAL A 189 10.31 13.79 4.92
N THR A 190 9.79 14.96 4.53
CA THR A 190 9.75 15.42 3.14
C THR A 190 10.18 16.88 2.99
N ARG A 191 10.60 17.25 1.78
CA ARG A 191 10.94 18.63 1.37
C ARG A 191 10.75 18.85 -0.13
N GLY A 192 10.59 20.11 -0.55
CA GLY A 192 10.59 20.47 -1.96
C GLY A 192 11.99 20.45 -2.59
N LEU A 193 12.04 20.28 -3.92
CA LEU A 193 13.29 20.49 -4.68
C LEU A 193 13.79 21.94 -4.55
N GLY A 194 15.10 22.09 -4.38
CA GLY A 194 15.75 23.40 -4.21
C GLY A 194 15.64 24.00 -2.81
N GLU A 195 14.94 23.35 -1.88
CA GLU A 195 14.75 23.83 -0.51
C GLU A 195 15.81 23.26 0.44
N GLU A 196 16.50 24.14 1.17
CA GLU A 196 17.29 23.77 2.34
C GLU A 196 16.36 23.41 3.51
N THR A 197 16.81 22.53 4.40
CA THR A 197 16.01 22.11 5.55
C THR A 197 16.77 22.38 6.82
N THR A 198 16.37 23.42 7.55
CA THR A 198 16.91 23.74 8.88
C THR A 198 16.14 22.96 9.93
N ILE A 199 16.88 22.24 10.78
CA ILE A 199 16.33 21.41 11.85
C ILE A 199 16.89 21.90 13.18
N LYS A 200 15.98 22.19 14.11
CA LYS A 200 16.30 22.46 15.52
C LYS A 200 16.03 21.20 16.33
N LEU A 201 17.06 20.63 16.94
CA LEU A 201 16.89 19.46 17.79
C LEU A 201 16.42 19.87 19.18
N SER A 202 15.31 19.29 19.61
CA SER A 202 14.84 19.34 20.99
C SER A 202 15.30 18.07 21.71
N THR A 203 16.00 18.21 22.82
CA THR A 203 16.69 17.10 23.50
C THR A 203 16.47 17.13 25.01
N VAL A 204 16.61 15.98 25.65
CA VAL A 204 16.53 15.79 27.11
C VAL A 204 17.78 15.04 27.57
N ASN A 205 18.39 15.49 28.67
CA ASN A 205 19.64 14.93 29.21
C ASN A 205 20.82 14.93 28.22
N VAL A 206 20.86 15.91 27.30
CA VAL A 206 21.93 16.06 26.32
C VAL A 206 22.72 17.33 26.64
N ASP A 207 24.03 17.18 26.82
CA ASP A 207 24.97 18.29 27.00
C ASP A 207 25.50 18.80 25.66
N SER A 208 25.73 17.88 24.72
CA SER A 208 26.17 18.18 23.37
C SER A 208 25.75 17.09 22.39
N PHE A 209 25.65 17.46 21.12
CA PHE A 209 25.42 16.49 20.06
C PHE A 209 26.17 16.85 18.79
N THR A 210 26.44 15.84 17.98
CA THR A 210 26.92 16.00 16.61
C THR A 210 25.90 15.43 15.64
N VAL A 211 25.89 15.91 14.40
CA VAL A 211 24.97 15.46 13.36
C VAL A 211 25.76 15.05 12.14
N GLU A 212 25.34 13.95 11.52
CA GLU A 212 25.85 13.53 10.23
C GLU A 212 24.71 13.17 9.28
N TRP A 213 25.01 13.27 7.99
CA TRP A 213 24.08 12.89 6.92
C TRP A 213 24.79 12.13 5.81
N ARG A 214 24.01 11.38 5.03
CA ARG A 214 24.46 10.67 3.85
C ARG A 214 23.38 10.63 2.80
N THR A 215 23.76 10.42 1.55
CA THR A 215 22.85 9.84 0.56
C THR A 215 22.62 8.37 0.89
N ASP A 216 21.51 7.79 0.42
CA ASP A 216 21.20 6.37 0.61
C ASP A 216 22.42 5.45 0.33
N GLY A 217 22.80 4.62 1.31
CA GLY A 217 23.98 3.73 1.28
C GLY A 217 25.35 4.43 1.20
N GLY A 218 25.39 5.76 1.27
CA GLY A 218 26.60 6.57 1.11
C GLY A 218 27.44 6.69 2.38
N THR A 219 28.60 7.34 2.25
CA THR A 219 29.47 7.66 3.39
C THR A 219 28.89 8.82 4.21
N PRO A 220 28.75 8.68 5.54
CA PRO A 220 28.32 9.78 6.40
C PRO A 220 29.26 11.00 6.35
N THR A 221 28.66 12.17 6.34
CA THR A 221 29.32 13.48 6.35
C THR A 221 28.81 14.30 7.53
N ALA A 222 29.71 14.83 8.35
CA ALA A 222 29.35 15.66 9.49
C ALA A 222 28.75 17.01 9.05
N ILE A 223 27.79 17.52 9.83
CA ILE A 223 27.18 18.84 9.68
C ILE A 223 27.57 19.72 10.86
N ILE A 224 27.81 20.99 10.60
CA ILE A 224 28.05 21.98 11.64
C ILE A 224 26.72 22.29 12.34
N VAL A 225 26.71 22.08 13.66
CA VAL A 225 25.61 22.46 14.54
C VAL A 225 25.92 23.82 15.18
N THR A 226 24.99 24.76 15.09
CA THR A 226 25.10 26.08 15.71
C THR A 226 23.84 26.34 16.55
N GLU A 227 24.01 26.61 17.85
CA GLU A 227 22.88 26.88 18.77
C GLU A 227 21.77 25.80 18.77
N GLY A 228 22.16 24.53 18.58
CA GLY A 228 21.22 23.40 18.53
C GLY A 228 20.51 23.22 17.18
N GLU A 229 20.90 24.00 16.18
CA GLU A 229 20.35 23.97 14.82
C GLU A 229 21.39 23.52 13.80
N PHE A 230 20.94 22.82 12.77
CA PHE A 230 21.75 22.44 11.62
C PHE A 230 20.90 22.51 10.34
N THR A 231 21.56 22.65 9.19
CA THR A 231 20.87 22.78 7.90
C THR A 231 21.34 21.70 6.93
N LEU A 232 20.39 20.95 6.39
CA LEU A 232 20.61 19.95 5.34
C LEU A 232 20.60 20.64 3.97
N PRO A 233 21.52 20.28 3.07
CA PRO A 233 21.69 20.95 1.78
C PRO A 233 20.48 20.71 0.88
N ALA A 234 20.13 21.70 0.06
CA ALA A 234 19.02 21.60 -0.88
C ALA A 234 19.17 20.43 -1.86
N ALA A 235 18.06 19.76 -2.16
CA ALA A 235 18.04 18.70 -3.16
C ALA A 235 17.89 19.28 -4.57
N VAL A 236 18.79 18.91 -5.48
CA VAL A 236 18.74 19.33 -6.89
C VAL A 236 17.88 18.37 -7.73
N ASN A 237 17.79 17.11 -7.31
CA ASN A 237 17.00 16.07 -7.96
C ASN A 237 16.13 15.34 -6.93
N PRO A 238 15.04 14.69 -7.35
CA PRO A 238 14.28 13.79 -6.50
C PRO A 238 15.17 12.68 -5.93
N GLY A 239 14.94 12.33 -4.67
CA GLY A 239 15.72 11.30 -3.97
C GLY A 239 15.65 11.47 -2.46
N SER A 240 16.34 10.61 -1.73
CA SER A 240 16.40 10.66 -0.27
C SER A 240 17.82 10.94 0.21
N ILE A 241 17.89 11.65 1.33
CA ILE A 241 19.06 11.65 2.20
C ILE A 241 18.65 11.09 3.55
N GLU A 242 19.62 10.63 4.31
CA GLU A 242 19.43 10.20 5.68
C GLU A 242 20.31 11.03 6.59
N TRP A 243 19.83 11.37 7.78
CA TRP A 243 20.61 12.06 8.80
C TRP A 243 20.39 11.42 10.18
N ARG A 244 21.37 11.56 11.07
CA ARG A 244 21.26 11.12 12.46
C ARG A 244 22.09 12.01 13.37
N ALA A 245 21.80 11.96 14.66
CA ALA A 245 22.54 12.65 15.69
C ALA A 245 23.23 11.65 16.63
N HIS A 246 24.41 12.03 17.12
CA HIS A 246 25.08 11.38 18.23
C HIS A 246 24.94 12.29 19.45
N LEU A 247 24.29 11.78 20.49
CA LEU A 247 23.89 12.51 21.69
C LEU A 247 24.78 12.09 22.86
N SER A 248 25.35 13.08 23.55
CA SER A 248 26.18 12.88 24.74
C SER A 248 25.65 13.69 25.91
N GLY A 249 25.74 13.11 27.11
CA GLY A 249 25.33 13.72 28.37
C GLY A 249 25.84 12.90 29.57
N ASP A 250 25.15 12.99 30.71
CA ASP A 250 25.53 12.24 31.92
C ASP A 250 25.31 10.72 31.80
N GLY A 251 24.35 10.29 30.98
CA GLY A 251 24.08 8.88 30.70
C GLY A 251 24.96 8.30 29.58
N PRO A 252 24.73 7.03 29.20
CA PRO A 252 25.47 6.41 28.10
C PRO A 252 25.15 7.11 26.77
N ASP A 253 26.18 7.41 25.98
CA ASP A 253 26.02 8.04 24.66
C ASP A 253 25.00 7.30 23.81
N GLN A 254 24.12 8.06 23.14
CA GLN A 254 23.11 7.52 22.25
C GLN A 254 23.39 7.94 20.81
N THR A 255 23.05 7.06 19.88
CA THR A 255 22.99 7.40 18.45
C THR A 255 21.54 7.30 18.03
N THR A 256 20.99 8.37 17.48
CA THR A 256 19.62 8.33 16.97
C THR A 256 19.54 7.38 15.78
N PRO A 257 18.32 6.94 15.43
CA PRO A 257 18.11 6.25 14.19
C PRO A 257 18.43 7.15 12.99
N TRP A 258 18.57 6.53 11.81
CA TRP A 258 18.62 7.29 10.57
C TRP A 258 17.23 7.82 10.25
N PHE A 259 17.12 9.13 10.12
CA PHE A 259 15.91 9.82 9.69
C PHE A 259 16.01 10.12 8.21
N ALA A 260 15.08 9.56 7.43
CA ALA A 260 14.98 9.84 6.01
C ALA A 260 14.37 11.22 5.77
N LEU A 261 14.94 11.96 4.82
CA LEU A 261 14.38 13.20 4.29
C LEU A 261 14.28 13.08 2.77
N ILE A 262 13.05 12.99 2.29
CA ILE A 262 12.75 12.75 0.88
C ILE A 262 12.51 14.07 0.17
N ALA A 263 13.25 14.27 -0.91
CA ALA A 263 13.08 15.39 -1.81
C ALA A 263 12.13 15.01 -2.92
N GLU A 264 11.03 15.76 -3.01
CA GLU A 264 9.97 15.50 -3.98
C GLU A 264 9.79 16.71 -4.90
N GLU A 265 9.44 16.42 -6.15
CA GLU A 265 8.87 17.46 -7.01
C GLU A 265 7.57 17.95 -6.39
N PRO A 266 7.28 19.26 -6.43
CA PRO A 266 5.98 19.76 -6.01
C PRO A 266 4.89 18.96 -6.73
N GLY A 267 4.06 18.26 -5.96
CA GLY A 267 2.98 17.46 -6.53
C GLY A 267 2.12 18.32 -7.46
N TRP A 268 1.62 17.71 -8.53
CA TRP A 268 0.61 18.35 -9.36
C TRP A 268 -0.58 18.70 -8.46
N GLN A 269 -0.86 20.00 -8.31
CA GLN A 269 -2.06 20.45 -7.62
C GLN A 269 -3.26 19.96 -8.45
N ILE A 270 -3.90 18.87 -8.01
CA ILE A 270 -5.17 18.43 -8.58
C ILE A 270 -6.20 19.44 -8.10
N GLU A 271 -6.62 20.33 -8.99
CA GLU A 271 -7.77 21.20 -8.77
C GLU A 271 -9.01 20.31 -8.56
N GLU A 272 -9.42 20.10 -7.31
CA GLU A 272 -10.60 19.29 -6.95
C GLU A 272 -11.84 19.76 -7.71
N PHE A 273 -11.97 21.07 -7.91
CA PHE A 273 -13.06 21.64 -8.70
C PHE A 273 -13.03 21.15 -10.15
N ALA A 274 -11.85 21.09 -10.78
CA ALA A 274 -11.69 20.55 -12.12
C ALA A 274 -12.03 19.05 -12.17
N LEU A 275 -11.61 18.28 -11.17
CA LEU A 275 -11.92 16.85 -11.05
C LEU A 275 -13.43 16.60 -10.88
N TYR A 276 -14.09 17.36 -10.00
CA TYR A 276 -15.53 17.28 -9.81
C TYR A 276 -16.29 17.69 -11.07
N MET A 277 -15.89 18.79 -11.73
CA MET A 277 -16.47 19.22 -12.99
C MET A 277 -16.33 18.15 -14.08
N GLN A 278 -15.19 17.46 -14.12
CA GLN A 278 -14.97 16.33 -15.03
C GLN A 278 -15.86 15.13 -14.69
N ALA A 279 -16.03 14.78 -13.42
CA ALA A 279 -16.93 13.71 -12.99
C ALA A 279 -18.39 14.02 -13.35
N PHE A 280 -18.84 15.26 -13.12
CA PHE A 280 -20.17 15.73 -13.56
C PHE A 280 -20.33 15.68 -15.08
N ALA A 281 -19.29 16.09 -15.82
CA ALA A 281 -19.28 16.03 -17.27
C ALA A 281 -19.49 14.60 -17.79
N LEU A 282 -18.79 13.62 -17.22
CA LEU A 282 -18.96 12.20 -17.52
C LEU A 282 -20.37 11.69 -17.16
N LEU A 283 -20.90 12.07 -16.00
CA LEU A 283 -22.26 11.71 -15.59
C LEU A 283 -23.30 12.19 -16.61
N PHE A 284 -23.23 13.46 -17.03
CA PHE A 284 -24.17 14.02 -18.01
C PHE A 284 -23.97 13.44 -19.41
N LEU A 285 -22.74 13.09 -19.78
CA LEU A 285 -22.46 12.37 -21.02
C LEU A 285 -23.15 11.01 -21.05
N PHE A 286 -22.99 10.20 -19.99
CA PHE A 286 -23.66 8.89 -19.89
C PHE A 286 -25.18 9.03 -19.82
N ALA A 287 -25.70 9.97 -19.03
CA ALA A 287 -27.13 10.24 -18.95
C ALA A 287 -27.71 10.67 -20.32
N GLY A 288 -27.01 11.54 -21.04
CA GLY A 288 -27.38 11.97 -22.39
C GLY A 288 -27.37 10.83 -23.40
N LEU A 289 -26.39 9.93 -23.32
CA LEU A 289 -26.28 8.76 -24.20
C LEU A 289 -27.42 7.76 -23.93
N VAL A 290 -27.74 7.49 -22.65
CA VAL A 290 -28.88 6.66 -22.25
C VAL A 290 -30.21 7.28 -22.71
N MET A 291 -30.40 8.58 -22.54
CA MET A 291 -31.60 9.28 -23.01
C MET A 291 -31.70 9.31 -24.53
N SER A 292 -30.59 9.37 -25.25
CA SER A 292 -30.57 9.30 -26.72
C SER A 292 -30.95 7.92 -27.27
N GLN A 293 -30.86 6.86 -26.46
CA GLN A 293 -31.31 5.52 -26.83
C GLN A 293 -32.78 5.25 -26.48
N ARG A 294 -33.48 6.18 -25.80
CA ARG A 294 -34.91 6.05 -25.58
C ARG A 294 -35.66 6.23 -26.92
N PRO A 295 -36.51 5.27 -27.33
CA PRO A 295 -37.39 5.46 -28.48
C PRO A 295 -38.22 6.72 -28.25
N GLY A 296 -38.31 7.58 -29.26
CA GLY A 296 -39.07 8.82 -29.15
C GLY A 296 -40.51 8.49 -28.77
N SER A 297 -41.02 9.12 -27.70
CA SER A 297 -42.47 9.22 -27.47
C SER A 297 -43.04 10.16 -28.54
N GLY A 298 -43.12 9.65 -29.77
CA GLY A 298 -43.88 10.27 -30.83
C GLY A 298 -45.35 10.01 -30.57
N ASP A 299 -46.12 11.09 -30.43
CA ASP A 299 -47.56 11.07 -30.66
C ASP A 299 -47.82 10.41 -32.02
N GLY A 300 -48.39 9.22 -31.98
CA GLY A 300 -48.43 8.28 -33.08
C GLY A 300 -49.11 6.99 -32.64
N ASP A 301 -50.43 7.07 -32.56
CA ASP A 301 -51.42 5.99 -32.52
C ASP A 301 -51.23 4.93 -31.43
N VAL A 302 -52.16 4.91 -30.48
CA VAL A 302 -52.30 3.86 -29.48
C VAL A 302 -52.86 2.62 -30.17
N ASP A 303 -52.03 1.92 -30.92
CA ASP A 303 -52.33 0.55 -31.33
C ASP A 303 -51.20 -0.39 -30.88
N LYS A 304 -51.45 -0.96 -29.70
CA LYS A 304 -51.10 -2.31 -29.27
C LYS A 304 -49.69 -2.78 -29.63
N ILE A 305 -48.75 -2.59 -28.71
CA ILE A 305 -47.61 -3.50 -28.58
C ILE A 305 -48.17 -4.82 -27.99
N PRO A 306 -48.11 -5.97 -28.70
CA PRO A 306 -48.34 -7.23 -28.03
C PRO A 306 -47.17 -7.47 -27.07
N LEU A 307 -47.46 -7.47 -25.77
CA LEU A 307 -46.64 -8.13 -24.77
C LEU A 307 -46.50 -9.59 -25.17
N ALA A 308 -45.42 -9.92 -25.86
CA ALA A 308 -45.05 -11.30 -26.17
C ALA A 308 -43.63 -11.51 -25.66
N LEU A 309 -43.52 -11.72 -24.35
CA LEU A 309 -42.48 -12.54 -23.70
C LEU A 309 -42.81 -12.63 -22.20
N ASP A 310 -44.00 -13.17 -21.91
CA ASP A 310 -44.24 -13.82 -20.63
C ASP A 310 -43.91 -15.30 -20.80
N ALA A 311 -42.66 -15.66 -20.49
CA ALA A 311 -42.13 -17.02 -20.61
C ALA A 311 -42.52 -17.91 -19.42
N THR A 312 -43.73 -17.75 -18.88
CA THR A 312 -44.24 -18.58 -17.77
C THR A 312 -45.40 -19.51 -18.16
N THR A 313 -45.91 -19.47 -19.40
CA THR A 313 -47.07 -20.28 -19.83
C THR A 313 -46.74 -21.53 -20.66
N MET A 314 -45.46 -21.91 -20.80
CA MET A 314 -45.06 -23.14 -21.52
C MET A 314 -45.11 -24.43 -20.67
N VAL A 315 -45.73 -24.40 -19.48
CA VAL A 315 -45.89 -25.60 -18.62
C VAL A 315 -47.36 -25.82 -18.25
N GLU A 316 -48.27 -25.75 -19.22
CA GLU A 316 -49.60 -26.34 -19.03
C GLU A 316 -50.27 -26.55 -20.37
N GLN A 317 -50.07 -27.73 -20.99
CA GLN A 317 -51.06 -28.47 -21.78
C GLN A 317 -50.38 -29.61 -22.56
N THR A 318 -50.15 -30.73 -21.87
CA THR A 318 -50.12 -32.04 -22.53
C THR A 318 -51.47 -32.70 -22.30
N PRO A 319 -52.32 -32.92 -23.31
CA PRO A 319 -53.56 -33.65 -23.11
C PRO A 319 -53.25 -35.15 -22.96
N MET A 320 -53.74 -35.73 -21.86
CA MET A 320 -53.88 -37.16 -21.68
C MET A 320 -54.94 -37.72 -22.65
N MET A 321 -54.67 -38.87 -23.27
CA MET A 321 -55.67 -39.92 -23.47
C MET A 321 -55.05 -41.32 -23.31
N ALA A 322 -55.76 -42.14 -22.53
CA ALA A 322 -55.48 -43.50 -22.05
C ALA A 322 -55.56 -44.57 -23.18
N ASP A 323 -55.14 -45.84 -23.07
CA ASP A 323 -55.29 -46.86 -22.01
C ASP A 323 -54.33 -48.08 -22.20
N THR A 324 -53.62 -48.49 -21.13
CA THR A 324 -53.52 -49.82 -20.44
C THR A 324 -53.45 -51.18 -21.22
N PRO A 325 -52.87 -52.32 -20.71
CA PRO A 325 -51.66 -52.60 -19.90
C PRO A 325 -50.71 -53.72 -20.47
N ALA A 326 -49.45 -53.82 -20.00
CA ALA A 326 -48.71 -55.11 -19.98
C ALA A 326 -47.69 -55.19 -18.82
N SER A 327 -47.61 -56.38 -18.23
CA SER A 327 -47.00 -56.85 -16.97
C SER A 327 -45.54 -56.48 -16.60
N PRO A 328 -45.15 -56.64 -15.30
CA PRO A 328 -43.90 -56.12 -14.74
C PRO A 328 -42.69 -57.01 -15.00
N GLN A 329 -41.55 -56.42 -15.36
CA GLN A 329 -40.23 -57.07 -15.33
C GLN A 329 -39.31 -56.44 -14.29
N ALA A 330 -38.52 -57.32 -13.67
CA ALA A 330 -37.87 -57.19 -12.38
C ALA A 330 -36.62 -56.28 -12.34
N LEU A 331 -36.34 -55.79 -11.13
CA LEU A 331 -35.13 -55.06 -10.72
C LEU A 331 -33.87 -55.95 -10.77
N PRO A 332 -32.71 -55.41 -11.21
CA PRO A 332 -31.41 -56.02 -10.92
C PRO A 332 -30.84 -55.56 -9.56
N PRO A 333 -30.04 -56.40 -8.87
CA PRO A 333 -29.56 -56.17 -7.50
C PRO A 333 -28.26 -55.34 -7.42
N PRO A 334 -27.89 -54.84 -6.22
CA PRO A 334 -26.70 -54.01 -6.02
C PRO A 334 -25.42 -54.86 -5.88
N LEU A 335 -24.30 -54.34 -6.40
CA LEU A 335 -22.96 -54.91 -6.24
C LEU A 335 -22.37 -54.49 -4.88
N GLY A 336 -21.94 -55.47 -4.09
CA GLY A 336 -21.35 -55.30 -2.77
C GLY A 336 -19.81 -55.18 -2.77
N ASP A 337 -19.30 -54.69 -1.64
CA ASP A 337 -17.90 -54.51 -1.27
C ASP A 337 -17.09 -55.82 -1.23
N PRO A 338 -15.76 -55.75 -1.37
CA PRO A 338 -14.87 -56.80 -0.89
C PRO A 338 -14.02 -56.33 0.31
N GLN A 339 -14.07 -57.11 1.40
CA GLN A 339 -12.96 -57.24 2.35
C GLN A 339 -12.48 -58.70 2.37
N ALA A 340 -11.19 -58.89 2.11
CA ALA A 340 -10.24 -59.75 2.84
C ALA A 340 -8.85 -59.59 2.22
#